data_AF-A0A9X2BTL8-F1
#
_entry.id   AF-A0A9X2BTL8-F1
#
_cell.length_a   1.000
_cell.length_b   1.000
_cell.length_c   1.000
_cell.angle_alpha   90.00
_cell.angle_beta   90.00
_cell.angle_gamma   90.00
#
_symmetry.space_group_name_H-M   'P 1'
#
loop_
_entity.id
_entity.type
_entity.pdbx_description
1 polymer ?
#
loop_
_entity_poly.entity_id
_entity_poly.type
_entity_poly.pdbx_seq_one_letter_code
_entity_poly.pdbx_strand_id
1 'polypeptide(L)'
;MSESKQRPFIFVTIKASTIRNIFVLDLLAGTGIYYLIKLVTASVLLGSVGSALGTEVMKRIPIARLIQMNRSISPVKKADRH
;
A
#
# COMPACT_ATOMS: atom_id res chain seq x y z
N MET A 1 -40.47 -28.50 2.44
CA MET A 1 -39.11 -28.53 3.02
C MET A 1 -38.32 -27.41 2.36
N SER A 2 -38.01 -26.32 3.07
CA SER A 2 -37.22 -25.21 2.52
C SER A 2 -35.73 -25.50 2.72
N GLU A 3 -34.99 -25.75 1.65
CA GLU A 3 -33.53 -25.84 1.72
C GLU A 3 -32.93 -24.51 2.20
N SER A 4 -32.34 -24.50 3.40
CA SER A 4 -31.51 -23.40 3.86
C SER A 4 -30.22 -23.41 3.05
N LYS A 5 -30.17 -22.58 2.00
CA LYS A 5 -29.03 -22.42 1.10
C LYS A 5 -27.85 -21.83 1.88
N GLN A 6 -26.97 -22.68 2.40
CA GLN A 6 -25.77 -22.23 3.12
C GLN A 6 -24.83 -21.53 2.13
N ARG A 7 -24.63 -20.22 2.32
CA ARG A 7 -23.68 -19.44 1.52
C ARG A 7 -22.27 -19.73 2.04
N PRO A 8 -21.33 -20.21 1.21
CA PRO A 8 -19.97 -20.47 1.66
C PRO A 8 -19.30 -19.15 2.08
N PHE A 9 -18.71 -19.13 3.27
CA PHE A 9 -17.88 -18.03 3.73
C PHE A 9 -16.49 -18.14 3.08
N ILE A 10 -16.12 -17.14 2.28
CA ILE A 10 -14.85 -17.09 1.57
C ILE A 10 -13.86 -16.28 2.41
N PHE A 11 -12.81 -16.93 2.91
CA PHE A 11 -11.70 -16.27 3.59
C PHE A 11 -10.58 -15.98 2.59
N VAL A 12 -10.29 -14.70 2.38
CA VAL A 12 -9.18 -14.26 1.52
C VAL A 12 -8.03 -13.80 2.42
N THR A 13 -6.89 -14.47 2.32
CA THR A 13 -5.68 -14.06 3.03
C THR A 13 -4.82 -13.19 2.11
N ILE A 14 -4.64 -11.93 2.49
CA ILE A 14 -3.78 -11.00 1.77
C ILE A 14 -2.46 -10.91 2.52
N LYS A 15 -1.34 -11.11 1.80
CA LYS A 15 -0.01 -10.91 2.38
C LYS A 15 0.13 -9.45 2.83
N ALA A 16 0.63 -9.24 4.05
CA ALA A 16 0.89 -7.90 4.59
C ALA A 16 1.83 -7.07 3.68
N SER A 17 2.75 -7.73 2.97
CA SER A 17 3.61 -7.09 1.97
C SER A 17 2.85 -6.44 0.82
N THR A 18 1.74 -7.05 0.38
CA THR A 18 0.89 -6.50 -0.67
C THR A 18 0.18 -5.24 -0.20
N ILE A 19 -0.32 -5.24 1.03
CA ILE A 19 -0.96 -4.09 1.67
C ILE A 19 0.06 -2.94 1.80
N ARG A 20 1.28 -3.24 2.27
CA ARG A 20 2.36 -2.25 2.37
C ARG A 20 2.69 -1.62 1.02
N ASN A 21 2.71 -2.40 -0.05
CA ASN A 21 3.04 -1.89 -1.39
C ASN A 21 1.97 -0.93 -1.92
N ILE A 22 0.69 -1.25 -1.71
CA ILE A 22 -0.43 -0.36 -2.05
C ILE A 22 -0.36 0.94 -1.24
N PHE A 23 -0.05 0.83 0.05
CA PHE A 23 0.06 1.99 0.93
C PHE A 23 1.22 2.93 0.54
N VAL A 24 2.38 2.38 0.20
CA VAL A 24 3.52 3.17 -0.33
C VAL A 24 3.12 3.88 -1.63
N LEU A 25 2.35 3.22 -2.50
CA LEU A 25 1.90 3.80 -3.76
C LEU A 25 0.92 4.97 -3.56
N ASP A 26 0.01 4.87 -2.59
CA ASP A 26 -0.89 5.97 -2.20
C ASP A 26 -0.12 7.16 -1.59
N LEU A 27 0.90 6.90 -0.78
CA LEU A 27 1.79 7.95 -0.25
C LEU A 27 2.60 8.65 -1.35
N LEU A 28 2.98 7.93 -2.41
CA LEU A 28 3.64 8.53 -3.58
C LEU A 28 2.68 9.37 -4.43
N ALA A 29 1.41 8.97 -4.52
CA ALA A 29 0.37 9.79 -5.14
C ALA A 29 0.00 11.01 -4.27
N GLY A 30 0.28 10.95 -2.96
CA GLY A 30 0.01 12.02 -2.00
C GLY A 30 -1.47 12.12 -1.60
N THR A 31 -2.33 11.26 -2.14
CA THR A 31 -3.78 11.26 -1.93
C THR A 31 -4.15 10.88 -0.50
N GLY A 32 -3.52 9.86 0.07
CA GLY A 32 -3.70 9.51 1.48
C GLY A 32 -3.35 10.65 2.44
N ILE A 33 -2.24 11.35 2.18
CA ILE A 33 -1.80 12.49 2.99
C ILE A 33 -2.79 13.65 2.87
N TYR A 34 -3.26 13.96 1.66
CA TYR A 34 -4.28 14.98 1.41
C TYR A 34 -5.54 14.72 2.25
N TYR A 35 -6.09 13.51 2.17
CA TYR A 35 -7.33 13.19 2.87
C TYR A 35 -7.15 13.12 4.38
N LEU A 36 -6.02 12.61 4.89
CA LEU A 36 -5.72 12.64 6.32
C LEU A 36 -5.70 14.06 6.87
N ILE A 37 -5.01 14.97 6.19
CA ILE A 37 -4.91 16.36 6.65
C ILE A 37 -6.24 17.07 6.48
N LYS A 38 -6.94 16.87 5.35
CA LYS A 38 -8.28 17.42 5.13
C LYS A 38 -9.30 16.89 6.15
N LEU A 39 -9.19 15.64 6.59
CA LEU A 39 -10.07 15.06 7.61
C LEU A 39 -9.93 15.80 8.95
N VAL A 40 -8.70 16.07 9.37
CA VAL A 40 -8.42 16.69 10.68
C VAL A 40 -8.61 18.21 10.65
N THR A 41 -8.30 18.84 9.52
CA THR A 41 -8.30 20.32 9.41
C THR A 41 -9.52 20.88 8.69
N ALA A 42 -10.34 20.04 8.06
CA ALA A 42 -11.42 20.42 7.15
C ALA A 42 -11.00 21.41 6.03
N SER A 43 -9.69 21.55 5.77
CA SER A 43 -9.15 22.58 4.89
C SER A 43 -8.54 21.97 3.64
N VAL A 44 -9.04 22.44 2.49
CA VAL A 44 -8.48 22.07 1.19
C VAL A 44 -7.05 22.58 1.04
N LEU A 45 -6.78 23.83 1.45
CA LEU A 45 -5.45 24.43 1.35
C LEU A 45 -4.40 23.68 2.16
N LEU A 46 -4.71 23.35 3.43
CA LEU A 46 -3.80 22.59 4.27
C LEU A 46 -3.61 21.16 3.74
N GLY A 47 -4.67 20.53 3.24
CA GLY A 47 -4.59 19.24 2.57
C GLY A 47 -3.65 19.27 1.36
N SER A 48 -3.76 20.31 0.52
CA SER A 48 -2.91 20.49 -0.68
C SER A 48 -1.44 20.69 -0.31
N VAL A 49 -1.15 21.62 0.61
CA VAL A 49 0.22 21.92 1.04
C VAL A 49 0.85 20.71 1.72
N GLY A 50 0.11 20.07 2.62
CA GLY A 50 0.60 18.89 3.33
C GLY A 50 0.83 17.69 2.41
N SER A 51 -0.03 17.49 1.40
CA SER A 51 0.18 16.47 0.37
C SER A 51 1.44 16.73 -0.46
N ALA A 52 1.65 17.97 -0.91
CA ALA A 52 2.82 18.36 -1.68
C ALA A 52 4.13 18.20 -0.87
N LEU A 53 4.15 18.66 0.38
CA LEU A 53 5.30 18.49 1.27
C LEU A 53 5.54 17.02 1.61
N GLY A 54 4.47 16.27 1.90
CA GLY A 54 4.55 14.85 2.23
C GLY A 54 5.11 14.00 1.09
N THR A 55 4.68 14.25 -0.15
CA THR A 55 5.23 13.58 -1.33
C THR A 55 6.68 13.95 -1.58
N GLU A 56 7.05 15.22 -1.41
CA GLU A 56 8.43 15.68 -1.58
C GLU A 56 9.38 15.03 -0.56
N VAL A 57 8.94 14.87 0.70
CA VAL A 57 9.69 14.12 1.72
C VAL A 57 9.80 12.65 1.32
N MET A 58 8.72 12.04 0.82
CA MET A 58 8.73 10.64 0.41
C MET A 58 9.74 10.36 -0.72
N LYS A 59 9.90 11.29 -1.67
CA LYS A 59 10.91 11.19 -2.74
C LYS A 59 12.36 11.22 -2.22
N ARG A 60 12.60 11.91 -1.11
CA ARG A 60 13.93 12.03 -0.49
C ARG A 60 14.33 10.79 0.32
N ILE A 61 13.34 10.00 0.75
CA ILE A 61 13.58 8.70 1.35
C ILE A 61 14.02 7.75 0.22
N PRO A 62 15.02 6.87 0.40
CA PRO A 62 15.38 5.88 -0.61
C PRO A 62 14.22 4.86 -0.77
N ILE A 63 13.26 5.20 -1.62
CA ILE A 63 12.08 4.38 -1.97
C ILE A 63 12.52 2.99 -2.43
N ALA A 64 13.67 2.91 -3.09
CA ALA A 64 14.32 1.65 -3.46
C ALA A 64 14.47 0.70 -2.26
N ARG A 65 14.85 1.18 -1.06
CA ARG A 65 14.96 0.34 0.15
C ARG A 65 13.59 -0.10 0.69
N LEU A 66 12.59 0.78 0.63
CA LEU A 66 11.22 0.48 1.05
C LEU A 66 10.58 -0.62 0.19
N ILE A 67 10.84 -0.60 -1.11
CA ILE A 67 10.35 -1.60 -2.07
C ILE A 67 11.24 -2.86 -2.05
N GLN A 68 12.56 -2.74 -1.87
CA GLN A 68 13.49 -3.88 -1.86
C GLN A 68 13.39 -4.78 -0.63
N MET A 69 12.91 -4.27 0.52
CA MET A 69 12.75 -5.09 1.74
C MET A 69 11.92 -6.37 1.53
N ASN A 70 11.07 -6.44 0.50
CA ASN A 70 10.25 -7.61 0.21
C ASN A 70 10.76 -8.49 -0.94
N ARG A 71 11.80 -8.05 -1.67
CA ARG A 71 12.31 -8.76 -2.87
C ARG A 71 13.44 -9.76 -2.58
N SER A 72 14.06 -9.70 -1.40
CA SER A 72 15.14 -10.63 -1.02
C SER A 72 14.66 -12.04 -0.64
N ILE A 73 13.35 -12.29 -0.58
CA ILE A 73 12.78 -13.59 -0.14
C ILE A 73 12.39 -14.50 -1.34
N SER A 74 12.67 -14.10 -2.58
CA SER A 74 12.62 -15.04 -3.71
C SER A 74 14.04 -15.39 -4.14
N PRO A 75 14.67 -16.44 -3.56
CA PRO A 75 15.68 -17.14 -4.32
C PRO A 75 14.91 -17.81 -5.46
N VAL A 76 14.86 -17.18 -6.63
CA VAL A 76 14.63 -17.95 -7.85
C VAL A 76 15.87 -18.82 -7.98
N LYS A 77 15.80 -20.01 -7.35
CA LYS A 77 16.73 -21.10 -7.61
C LYS A 77 16.51 -21.42 -9.08
N LYS A 78 17.34 -20.87 -9.96
CA LYS A 78 17.49 -21.38 -11.31
C LYS A 78 17.82 -22.85 -11.13
N ALA A 79 16.88 -23.71 -11.46
CA ALA A 79 17.16 -25.12 -11.64
C ALA A 79 18.06 -25.21 -12.86
N ASP A 80 19.36 -25.24 -12.61
CA ASP A 80 20.34 -25.67 -13.59
C ASP A 80 19.93 -27.10 -14.00
N ARG A 81 19.34 -27.21 -15.19
CA ARG A 81 19.22 -28.49 -15.87
C ARG A 81 20.52 -28.69 -16.64
N HIS A 82 21.34 -29.59 -16.09
CA HIS A 82 22.38 -30.32 -16.82
C HIS A 82 21.77 -31.04 -18.02
#